data_AF-A0A445M0W6-F1
#
_entry.id   AF-A0A445M0W6-F1
#
_cell.length_a   1.000
_cell.length_b   1.000
_cell.length_c   1.000
_cell.angle_alpha   90.00
_cell.angle_beta   90.00
_cell.angle_gamma   90.00
#
_symmetry.space_group_name_H-M   'P 1'
#
loop_
_entity.id
_entity.type
_entity.pdbx_description
1 polymer ?
#
loop_
_entity_poly.entity_id
_entity_poly.type
_entity_poly.pdbx_seq_one_letter_code
_entity_poly.pdbx_strand_id
1 'polypeptide(L)'
;MVLHSIAIVGDITPSDGVPKAEKSRMEQEALSKMCELLGGGIRAEEIKELWAEYENNSSLEANLVKDFDKVEMILQALEYETEHGKVLDEFFLSTAGKFQTEIGKSWAAEIISRRKSLSAKRPR
;
A
#
# COMPACT_ATOMS: atom_id res chain seq x y z
N MET A 1 -2.58 -7.51 -5.95
CA MET A 1 -1.48 -8.49 -5.95
C MET A 1 -1.31 -8.96 -4.51
N VAL A 2 -1.59 -10.23 -4.26
CA VAL A 2 -1.75 -10.82 -2.92
C VAL A 2 -0.38 -11.06 -2.28
N LEU A 3 0.30 -9.97 -1.92
CA LEU A 3 1.51 -9.97 -1.10
C LEU A 3 1.50 -8.83 -0.06
N HIS A 4 0.42 -8.03 -0.02
CA HIS A 4 0.29 -6.92 0.94
C HIS A 4 0.15 -7.40 2.39
N SER A 5 -0.20 -8.66 2.58
CA SER A 5 -0.33 -9.28 3.89
C SER A 5 0.28 -10.68 3.82
N ILE A 6 1.60 -10.77 3.93
CA ILE A 6 2.21 -12.00 4.43
C ILE A 6 1.64 -12.23 5.83
N ALA A 7 0.60 -13.08 5.89
CA ALA A 7 -0.36 -13.29 6.96
C ALA A 7 0.22 -13.77 8.32
N ILE A 8 1.54 -13.68 8.48
CA ILE A 8 2.30 -14.09 9.65
C ILE A 8 2.58 -12.90 10.58
N VAL A 9 2.78 -11.70 10.02
CA VAL A 9 3.09 -10.48 10.82
C VAL A 9 1.84 -9.68 11.18
N GLY A 10 0.78 -9.79 10.37
CA GLY A 10 -0.43 -8.96 10.51
C GLY A 10 -0.28 -7.58 9.88
N ASP A 11 -1.37 -6.80 9.87
CA ASP A 11 -1.38 -5.42 9.34
C ASP A 11 -0.78 -4.46 10.37
N ILE A 12 0.53 -4.23 10.29
CA ILE A 12 1.24 -3.24 11.12
C ILE A 12 1.06 -1.86 10.49
N THR A 13 0.25 -1.05 11.16
CA THR A 13 -0.08 0.32 10.79
C THR A 13 0.90 1.32 11.42
N PRO A 14 1.03 2.55 10.88
CA PRO A 14 1.80 3.61 11.53
C PRO A 14 1.37 3.92 12.98
N SER A 15 0.11 3.65 13.34
CA SER A 15 -0.40 3.79 14.70
C SER A 15 0.18 2.81 15.70
N ASP A 16 0.72 1.67 15.25
CA ASP A 16 1.30 0.64 16.13
C ASP A 16 2.67 1.06 16.69
N GLY A 17 3.24 2.18 16.22
CA GLY A 17 4.49 2.73 16.74
C GLY A 17 5.73 1.88 16.42
N VAL A 18 5.59 0.86 15.56
CA VAL A 18 6.69 -0.02 15.16
C VAL A 18 7.61 0.73 14.20
N PRO A 19 8.93 0.86 14.50
CA PRO A 19 9.87 1.46 13.59
C PRO A 19 9.91 0.73 12.25
N LYS A 20 10.06 1.47 11.14
CA LYS A 20 10.10 0.87 9.79
C LYS A 20 11.14 -0.25 9.65
N ALA A 21 12.32 -0.08 10.26
CA ALA A 21 13.37 -1.09 10.25
C ALA A 21 12.94 -2.38 10.97
N GLU A 22 12.18 -2.26 12.06
CA GLU A 22 11.69 -3.41 12.82
C GLU A 22 10.55 -4.12 12.08
N LYS A 23 9.63 -3.36 11.46
CA LYS A 23 8.61 -3.91 10.56
C LYS A 23 9.24 -4.72 9.43
N SER A 24 10.24 -4.13 8.75
CA SER A 24 10.94 -4.79 7.64
C SER A 24 11.68 -6.06 8.09
N ARG A 25 12.30 -6.05 9.28
CA ARG A 25 12.92 -7.25 9.88
C ARG A 25 11.89 -8.35 10.14
N MET A 26 10.76 -8.02 10.76
CA MET A 26 9.69 -8.98 11.05
C MET A 26 9.10 -9.58 9.77
N GLU A 27 8.89 -8.76 8.74
CA GLU A 27 8.41 -9.20 7.42
C GLU A 27 9.43 -10.12 6.71
N GLN A 28 10.72 -9.79 6.79
CA GLN A 28 11.78 -10.63 6.23
C GLN A 28 11.89 -11.99 6.93
N GLU A 29 11.72 -12.03 8.26
CA GLU A 29 11.71 -13.28 9.03
C GLU A 29 10.50 -14.15 8.67
N ALA A 30 9.31 -13.55 8.53
CA ALA A 30 8.11 -14.23 8.09
C ALA A 30 8.25 -14.81 6.67
N LEU A 31 8.83 -14.03 5.75
CA LEU A 31 9.10 -14.48 4.38
C LEU A 31 10.09 -15.67 4.36
N SER A 32 11.15 -15.59 5.15
CA SER A 32 12.16 -16.66 5.25
C SER A 32 11.54 -17.95 5.75
N LYS A 33 10.69 -17.87 6.79
CA LYS A 33 9.95 -19.03 7.31
C LYS A 33 8.96 -19.60 6.29
N MET A 34 8.29 -18.75 5.52
CA MET A 34 7.41 -19.19 4.42
C MET A 34 8.20 -19.94 3.34
N CYS A 35 9.36 -19.43 2.96
CA CYS A 35 10.26 -20.04 1.99
C CYS A 35 10.74 -21.43 2.44
N GLU A 36 11.05 -21.59 3.74
CA GLU A 36 11.39 -22.89 4.33
C GLU A 36 10.21 -23.87 4.28
N LEU A 37 9.00 -23.41 4.62
CA LEU A 37 7.78 -24.23 4.59
C LEU A 37 7.41 -24.70 3.17
N LEU A 38 7.72 -23.89 2.15
CA LEU A 38 7.48 -24.24 0.74
C LEU A 38 8.48 -25.26 0.19
N GLY A 39 9.40 -25.78 1.03
CA GLY A 39 10.38 -26.80 0.64
C GLY A 39 11.65 -26.24 0.01
N GLY A 40 11.85 -24.92 0.07
CA GLY A 40 13.02 -24.25 -0.48
C GLY A 40 13.14 -24.37 -2.01
N GLY A 41 14.39 -24.28 -2.50
CA GLY A 41 14.71 -24.39 -3.92
C GLY A 41 14.48 -23.10 -4.72
N ILE A 42 14.50 -23.21 -6.05
CA ILE A 42 14.53 -22.07 -6.98
C ILE A 42 13.35 -21.11 -6.74
N ARG A 43 12.14 -21.64 -6.51
CA ARG A 43 10.94 -20.82 -6.26
C ARG A 43 11.02 -20.00 -4.97
N ALA A 44 11.66 -20.54 -3.93
CA ALA A 44 11.84 -19.82 -2.68
C ALA A 44 12.84 -18.66 -2.84
N GLU A 45 13.87 -18.84 -3.65
CA GLU A 45 14.82 -17.77 -3.98
C GLU A 45 14.16 -16.70 -4.88
N GLU A 46 13.39 -17.09 -5.89
CA GLU A 46 12.60 -16.15 -6.71
C GLU A 46 11.66 -15.28 -5.85
N ILE A 47 10.98 -15.86 -4.86
CA ILE A 47 10.11 -15.11 -3.94
C ILE A 47 10.89 -14.11 -3.10
N LYS A 48 12.09 -14.48 -2.60
CA LYS A 48 12.96 -13.57 -1.84
C LYS A 48 13.46 -12.42 -2.70
N GLU A 49 13.84 -12.69 -3.94
CA GLU A 49 14.28 -11.67 -4.90
C GLU A 49 13.15 -10.68 -5.20
N LEU A 50 11.95 -11.19 -5.51
CA LEU A 50 10.77 -10.34 -5.74
C LEU A 50 10.39 -9.49 -4.52
N TRP A 51 10.51 -10.04 -3.31
CA TRP A 51 10.29 -9.28 -2.08
C TRP A 51 11.34 -8.18 -1.89
N ALA A 52 12.62 -8.49 -2.09
CA ALA A 52 13.69 -7.52 -1.99
C ALA A 52 13.55 -6.40 -3.04
N GLU A 53 13.13 -6.75 -4.26
CA GLU A 53 12.82 -5.81 -5.32
C GLU A 53 11.68 -4.85 -4.92
N TYR A 54 10.61 -5.42 -4.36
CA TYR A 54 9.48 -4.66 -3.85
C TYR A 54 9.91 -3.71 -2.71
N GLU A 55 10.60 -4.20 -1.69
CA GLU A 55 11.02 -3.39 -0.54
C GLU A 55 11.96 -2.24 -0.94
N ASN A 56 12.88 -2.51 -1.89
CA ASN A 56 13.88 -1.55 -2.32
C ASN A 56 13.39 -0.55 -3.37
N ASN A 57 12.16 -0.66 -3.88
CA ASN A 57 11.66 0.20 -4.97
C ASN A 57 12.50 0.10 -6.25
N SER A 58 13.13 -1.06 -6.50
CA SER A 58 14.18 -1.17 -7.51
C SER A 58 13.68 -1.41 -8.95
N SER A 59 12.37 -1.63 -9.13
CA SER A 59 11.75 -1.83 -10.45
C SER A 59 10.55 -0.92 -10.67
N LEU A 60 10.12 -0.80 -11.94
CA LEU A 60 8.91 -0.08 -12.29
C LEU A 60 7.68 -0.78 -11.69
N GLU A 61 7.68 -2.10 -11.70
CA GLU A 61 6.65 -2.98 -11.13
C GLU A 61 6.52 -2.76 -9.62
N ALA A 62 7.63 -2.75 -8.88
CA ALA A 62 7.64 -2.45 -7.44
C ALA A 62 7.04 -1.08 -7.13
N ASN A 63 7.42 -0.07 -7.91
CA ASN A 63 6.91 1.30 -7.76
C ASN A 63 5.43 1.40 -8.12
N LEU A 64 4.99 0.73 -9.19
CA LEU A 64 3.60 0.68 -9.59
C LEU A 64 2.73 0.00 -8.54
N VAL A 65 3.20 -1.11 -7.95
CA VAL A 65 2.47 -1.84 -6.91
C VAL A 65 2.34 -0.99 -5.65
N LYS A 66 3.40 -0.28 -5.23
CA LYS A 66 3.32 0.64 -4.09
C LYS A 66 2.46 1.87 -4.37
N ASP A 67 2.33 2.29 -5.62
CA ASP A 67 1.38 3.34 -5.98
C ASP A 67 -0.05 2.83 -5.92
N PHE A 68 -0.32 1.63 -6.43
CA PHE A 68 -1.64 1.00 -6.35
C PHE A 68 -2.10 0.80 -4.92
N ASP A 69 -1.20 0.44 -4.02
CA ASP A 69 -1.48 0.36 -2.59
C ASP A 69 -2.02 1.68 -2.02
N LYS A 70 -1.35 2.80 -2.34
CA LYS A 70 -1.81 4.15 -1.92
C LYS A 70 -3.10 4.57 -2.61
N VAL A 71 -3.27 4.21 -3.88
CA VAL A 71 -4.50 4.48 -4.65
C VAL A 71 -5.68 3.77 -4.00
N GLU A 72 -5.51 2.50 -3.64
CA GLU A 72 -6.54 1.68 -2.98
C GLU A 72 -6.94 2.33 -1.64
N MET A 73 -5.97 2.73 -0.83
CA MET A 73 -6.21 3.41 0.45
C MET A 73 -7.06 4.68 0.31
N ILE A 74 -6.75 5.56 -0.66
CA ILE A 74 -7.53 6.81 -0.85
C ILE A 74 -8.89 6.55 -1.52
N LEU A 75 -9.02 5.46 -2.29
CA LEU A 75 -10.29 5.04 -2.86
C LEU A 75 -11.24 4.57 -1.75
N GLN A 76 -10.77 3.71 -0.86
CA GLN A 76 -11.53 3.26 0.31
C GLN A 76 -11.93 4.45 1.19
N ALA A 77 -11.02 5.39 1.43
CA ALA A 77 -11.34 6.60 2.19
C ALA A 77 -12.47 7.40 1.51
N LEU A 78 -12.42 7.59 0.18
CA LEU A 78 -13.47 8.28 -0.57
C LEU A 78 -14.83 7.57 -0.46
N GLU A 79 -14.87 6.25 -0.60
CA GLU A 79 -16.08 5.45 -0.47
C GLU A 79 -16.68 5.60 0.93
N TYR A 80 -15.85 5.52 1.96
CA TYR A 80 -16.27 5.67 3.35
C TYR A 80 -16.79 7.08 3.67
N GLU A 81 -16.16 8.14 3.14
CA GLU A 81 -16.69 9.52 3.24
C GLU A 81 -18.03 9.68 2.53
N THR A 82 -18.23 8.97 1.42
CA THR A 82 -19.45 9.02 0.61
C THR A 82 -20.60 8.34 1.34
N GLU A 83 -20.38 7.13 1.87
CA GLU A 83 -21.40 6.33 2.54
C GLU A 83 -21.73 6.80 3.95
N HIS A 84 -20.73 7.25 4.72
CA HIS A 84 -20.89 7.54 6.14
C HIS A 84 -20.77 9.03 6.49
N GLY A 85 -20.47 9.89 5.51
CA GLY A 85 -20.37 11.34 5.74
C GLY A 85 -19.21 11.77 6.64
N LYS A 86 -18.21 10.90 6.85
CA LYS A 86 -17.00 11.24 7.62
C LYS A 86 -16.06 12.13 6.80
N VAL A 87 -15.10 12.74 7.49
CA VAL A 87 -13.99 13.48 6.92
C VAL A 87 -12.71 12.69 7.20
N LEU A 88 -12.06 12.22 6.14
CA LEU A 88 -10.90 11.33 6.16
C LEU A 88 -9.70 11.98 5.44
N ASP A 89 -9.56 13.30 5.60
CA ASP A 89 -8.50 14.11 4.97
C ASP A 89 -7.09 13.56 5.21
N GLU A 90 -6.85 12.97 6.38
CA GLU A 90 -5.56 12.40 6.76
C GLU A 90 -5.06 11.36 5.75
N PHE A 91 -5.94 10.52 5.19
CA PHE A 91 -5.56 9.49 4.21
C PHE A 91 -5.09 10.11 2.89
N PHE A 92 -5.74 11.19 2.45
CA PHE A 92 -5.34 11.93 1.24
C PHE A 92 -4.05 12.73 1.45
N LEU A 93 -3.91 13.38 2.61
CA LEU A 93 -2.70 14.11 2.97
C LEU A 93 -1.50 13.16 3.13
N SER A 94 -1.73 11.97 3.67
CA SER A 94 -0.67 10.97 3.87
C SER A 94 -0.09 10.45 2.56
N THR A 95 -0.80 10.54 1.43
CA THR A 95 -0.37 10.05 0.11
C THR A 95 0.09 11.16 -0.84
N ALA A 96 -0.17 12.42 -0.51
CA ALA A 96 0.19 13.56 -1.35
C ALA A 96 1.70 13.59 -1.63
N GLY A 97 2.06 13.63 -2.92
CA GLY A 97 3.46 13.64 -3.36
C GLY A 97 4.22 12.31 -3.21
N LYS A 98 3.55 11.21 -2.81
CA LYS A 98 4.18 9.89 -2.63
C LYS A 98 3.94 8.91 -3.78
N PHE A 99 3.27 9.36 -4.86
CA PHE A 99 3.07 8.58 -6.08
C PHE A 99 4.28 8.72 -7.00
N GLN A 100 4.85 7.60 -7.43
CA GLN A 100 6.10 7.58 -8.18
C GLN A 100 5.87 7.51 -9.70
N THR A 101 4.92 6.68 -10.12
CA THR A 101 4.61 6.39 -11.52
C THR A 101 3.58 7.36 -12.09
N GLU A 102 3.61 7.58 -13.40
CA GLU A 102 2.61 8.41 -14.09
C GLU A 102 1.20 7.82 -13.99
N ILE A 103 1.09 6.48 -14.00
CA ILE A 103 -0.19 5.78 -13.80
C ILE A 103 -0.73 6.05 -12.39
N GLY A 104 0.10 5.87 -11.36
CA GLY A 104 -0.27 6.14 -9.96
C GLY A 104 -0.71 7.59 -9.75
N LYS A 105 0.03 8.56 -10.29
CA LYS A 105 -0.33 9.98 -10.24
C LYS A 105 -1.66 10.27 -10.93
N SER A 106 -1.90 9.70 -12.11
CA SER A 106 -3.14 9.88 -12.87
C SER A 106 -4.35 9.35 -12.10
N TRP A 107 -4.24 8.15 -11.53
CA TRP A 107 -5.33 7.54 -10.76
C TRP A 107 -5.61 8.29 -9.46
N ALA A 108 -4.56 8.73 -8.75
CA ALA A 108 -4.71 9.56 -7.57
C ALA A 108 -5.41 10.90 -7.89
N ALA A 109 -5.03 11.54 -9.00
CA ALA A 109 -5.65 12.79 -9.44
C ALA A 109 -7.15 12.61 -9.75
N GLU A 110 -7.52 11.50 -10.40
CA GLU A 110 -8.92 11.16 -10.69
C GLU A 110 -9.74 10.98 -9.39
N ILE A 111 -9.23 10.24 -8.41
CA ILE A 111 -9.91 10.04 -7.11
C ILE A 111 -10.09 11.39 -6.39
N ILE A 112 -9.05 12.22 -6.35
CA ILE A 112 -9.11 13.56 -5.74
C ILE A 112 -10.14 14.45 -6.46
N SER A 113 -10.24 14.35 -7.79
CA SER A 113 -11.22 15.09 -8.59
C SER A 113 -12.66 14.68 -8.23
N ARG A 114 -12.92 13.37 -8.10
CA ARG A 114 -14.22 12.84 -7.66
C ARG A 114 -14.60 13.33 -6.27
N ARG A 115 -13.65 13.28 -5.33
CA ARG A 115 -13.84 13.79 -3.96
C ARG A 115 -14.28 15.26 -3.94
N LYS A 116 -13.56 16.13 -4.64
CA LYS A 116 -13.90 17.56 -4.76
C LYS A 116 -15.30 17.78 -5.35
N SER A 117 -15.65 17.00 -6.37
CA SER A 117 -16.96 17.06 -7.01
C SER A 117 -18.10 16.66 -6.07
N LEU A 118 -17.87 15.71 -5.17
CA LEU A 118 -18.84 15.31 -4.15
C LEU A 118 -18.98 16.37 -3.05
N SER A 119 -17.86 16.95 -2.59
CA SER A 119 -17.88 18.04 -1.61
C SER A 119 -18.63 19.28 -2.14
N ALA A 120 -18.52 19.57 -3.44
CA ALA A 120 -19.26 20.67 -4.07
C ALA A 120 -20.78 20.43 -4.18
N LYS A 121 -21.22 19.16 -4.15
CA LYS A 121 -22.65 18.78 -4.26
C LYS A 121 -23.35 18.67 -2.90
N ARG A 122 -22.63 18.56 -1.79
CA ARG A 122 -23.21 18.56 -0.44
C ARG A 122 -23.51 20.01 -0.02
N PRO A 123 -24.78 20.41 0.18
CA PRO A 123 -25.10 21.71 0.75
C PRO A 123 -24.50 21.82 2.16
N ARG A 124 -24.01 23.01 2.53
CA ARG A 124 -23.58 23.31 3.90
C ARG A 124 -24.76 23.32 4.86
#